data_AF-A0A7Y9ELE2-F1
#
_entry.id   AF-A0A7Y9ELE2-F1
#
_cell.length_a   1.000
_cell.length_b   1.000
_cell.length_c   1.000
_cell.angle_alpha   90.00
_cell.angle_beta   90.00
_cell.angle_gamma   90.00
#
_symmetry.space_group_name_H-M   'P 1'
#
loop_
_entity.id
_entity.type
_entity.pdbx_description
1 polymer ?
#
loop_
_entity_poly.entity_id
_entity_poly.type
_entity_poly.pdbx_seq_one_letter_code
_entity_poly.pdbx_strand_id
1 'polypeptide(L)' 'MSGNQSAAQNAHIAAEATSDTAHADLATTAKALAQGQATPEQYDAARDNAADATQGVHQANSQLPYQG' A
#
# COMPACT_ATOMS: atom_id res chain seq x y z
N MET A 1 16.36 4.08 -25.03
CA MET A 1 15.51 3.26 -24.14
C MET A 1 15.09 3.99 -22.85
N SER A 2 14.97 5.33 -22.86
CA SER A 2 14.79 6.11 -21.61
C SER A 2 13.35 6.28 -21.13
N GLY A 3 12.33 6.00 -21.96
CA GLY A 3 10.92 6.26 -21.64
C GLY A 3 10.24 5.21 -20.76
N ASN A 4 10.68 3.94 -20.82
CA ASN A 4 10.06 2.86 -20.04
C ASN A 4 10.57 2.79 -18.60
N GLN A 5 11.82 3.20 -18.35
CA GLN A 5 12.43 3.11 -17.03
C GLN A 5 11.80 4.10 -16.04
N SER A 6 11.47 5.31 -16.49
CA SER A 6 10.83 6.33 -15.65
C SER A 6 9.38 5.99 -15.31
N ALA A 7 8.64 5.34 -16.21
CA ALA A 7 7.26 4.94 -15.96
C ALA A 7 7.14 3.87 -14.85
N ALA A 8 8.00 2.84 -14.89
CA ALA A 8 8.02 1.79 -13.87
C ALA A 8 8.45 2.33 -12.49
N GLN A 9 9.44 3.24 -12.46
CA GLN A 9 9.86 3.93 -11.23
C GLN A 9 8.75 4.80 -10.65
N ASN A 10 8.04 5.56 -11.49
CA ASN A 10 6.89 6.36 -11.03
C ASN A 10 5.76 5.49 -10.48
N ALA A 11 5.49 4.33 -11.11
CA ALA A 11 4.49 3.39 -10.63
C ALA A 11 4.87 2.79 -9.27
N HIS A 12 6.16 2.49 -9.05
CA HIS A 12 6.66 2.02 -7.75
C HIS A 12 6.47 3.07 -6.66
N ILE A 13 6.89 4.32 -6.90
CA ILE A 13 6.72 5.42 -5.94
C ILE A 13 5.25 5.64 -5.59
N ALA A 14 4.36 5.59 -6.59
CA ALA A 14 2.93 5.72 -6.36
C ALA A 14 2.36 4.55 -5.53
N ALA A 15 2.82 3.33 -5.77
CA ALA A 15 2.43 2.15 -4.99
C ALA A 15 2.93 2.25 -3.54
N GLU A 16 4.15 2.73 -3.31
CA GLU A 16 4.71 2.96 -1.97
C GLU A 16 3.87 3.98 -1.20
N ALA A 17 3.57 5.13 -1.82
CA ALA A 17 2.71 6.15 -1.20
C ALA A 17 1.30 5.60 -0.88
N THR A 18 0.74 4.76 -1.74
CA THR A 18 -0.55 4.11 -1.50
C THR A 18 -0.49 3.15 -0.32
N SER A 19 0.58 2.36 -0.22
CA SER A 19 0.85 1.46 0.91
C SER A 19 0.94 2.24 2.22
N ASP A 20 1.72 3.33 2.25
CA ASP A 20 1.87 4.15 3.46
C ASP A 20 0.54 4.72 3.96
N THR A 21 -0.30 5.23 3.05
CA THR A 21 -1.65 5.70 3.39
C THR A 21 -2.51 4.57 3.95
N ALA A 22 -2.52 3.40 3.31
CA ALA A 22 -3.33 2.27 3.76
C ALA A 22 -2.91 1.75 5.15
N HIS A 23 -1.60 1.74 5.45
CA HIS A 23 -1.08 1.39 6.78
C HIS A 23 -1.44 2.45 7.84
N ALA A 24 -1.43 3.73 7.49
CA ALA A 24 -1.86 4.81 8.39
C ALA A 24 -3.37 4.71 8.72
N ASP A 25 -4.20 4.37 7.73
CA ASP A 25 -5.64 4.15 7.92
C ASP A 25 -5.93 2.92 8.78
N LEU A 26 -5.18 1.83 8.57
CA LEU A 26 -5.26 0.64 9.44
C LEU A 26 -4.90 1.00 10.89
N ALA A 27 -3.81 1.75 11.11
CA ALA A 27 -3.42 2.17 12.46
C ALA A 27 -4.48 3.08 13.12
N THR A 28 -5.13 3.94 12.33
CA THR A 28 -6.23 4.80 12.81
C THR A 28 -7.46 3.97 13.16
N THR A 29 -7.84 3.02 12.29
CA THR A 29 -8.97 2.11 12.51
C THR A 29 -8.73 1.20 13.72
N ALA A 30 -7.51 0.72 13.92
CA ALA A 30 -7.12 -0.06 15.10
C ALA A 30 -7.33 0.72 16.40
N LYS A 31 -6.97 2.02 16.41
CA LYS A 31 -7.23 2.90 17.57
C LYS A 31 -8.73 3.10 17.79
N ALA A 32 -9.50 3.32 16.73
CA ALA A 32 -10.95 3.46 16.81
C ALA A 32 -11.62 2.17 17.33
N LEU A 33 -11.15 0.99 16.90
CA LEU A 33 -11.63 -0.31 17.39
C LEU A 33 -11.35 -0.47 18.89
N ALA A 34 -10.14 -0.13 19.35
CA ALA A 34 -9.79 -0.17 20.77
C ALA A 34 -10.62 0.79 21.64
N GLN A 35 -11.15 1.87 21.03
CA GLN A 35 -12.04 2.83 21.68
C GLN A 35 -13.53 2.46 21.55
N GLY A 36 -13.87 1.35 20.87
CA GLY A 36 -15.25 0.96 20.58
C GLY A 36 -15.96 1.87 19.57
N GLN A 37 -15.21 2.67 18.81
CA GLN A 37 -15.70 3.59 17.78
C GLN A 37 -15.71 2.97 16.38
N ALA A 38 -15.00 1.86 16.19
CA ALA A 38 -15.03 1.05 14.98
C ALA A 38 -15.44 -0.39 15.30
N THR A 39 -15.96 -1.10 14.30
CA THR A 39 -16.30 -2.52 14.41
C THR A 39 -15.15 -3.41 13.95
N PRO A 40 -15.11 -4.70 14.36
CA PRO A 40 -14.12 -5.65 13.85
C PRO A 40 -14.12 -5.75 12.33
N GLU A 41 -15.29 -5.68 11.69
CA GLU A 41 -15.42 -5.71 10.23
C GLU A 41 -14.77 -4.51 9.54
N GLN A 42 -14.85 -3.32 10.16
CA GLN A 42 -14.16 -2.11 9.65
C GLN A 42 -12.65 -2.25 9.76
N TYR A 43 -12.16 -2.86 10.85
CA TYR A 43 -10.74 -3.16 11.01
C TYR A 43 -10.26 -4.20 10.00
N ASP A 44 -11.00 -5.29 9.80
CA ASP A 44 -10.64 -6.31 8.82
C ASP A 44 -10.60 -5.74 7.40
N ALA A 45 -11.56 -4.88 7.02
CA ALA A 45 -11.53 -4.19 5.73
C ALA A 45 -10.30 -3.29 5.57
N ALA A 46 -9.93 -2.53 6.62
CA ALA A 46 -8.72 -1.69 6.59
C ALA A 46 -7.45 -2.55 6.51
N ARG A 47 -7.44 -3.73 7.16
CA ARG A 47 -6.31 -4.66 7.13
C ARG A 47 -6.14 -5.27 5.75
N ASP A 48 -7.22 -5.71 5.12
CA ASP A 48 -7.19 -6.29 3.79
C ASP A 48 -6.76 -5.24 2.76
N ASN A 49 -7.22 -3.99 2.87
CA ASN A 49 -6.75 -2.89 2.03
C ASN A 49 -5.24 -2.61 2.19
N ALA A 50 -4.70 -2.63 3.43
CA ALA A 50 -3.27 -2.47 3.66
C ALA A 50 -2.44 -3.64 3.09
N ALA A 51 -2.97 -4.86 3.15
CA ALA A 51 -2.36 -6.03 2.53
C ALA A 51 -2.32 -5.90 1.01
N ASP A 52 -3.43 -5.52 0.38
CA ASP A 52 -3.52 -5.31 -1.07
C ASP A 52 -2.58 -4.20 -1.55
N ALA A 53 -2.50 -3.08 -0.82
CA ALA A 53 -1.58 -1.99 -1.15
C ALA A 53 -0.11 -2.45 -1.06
N THR A 54 0.23 -3.27 -0.06
CA THR A 54 1.57 -3.86 0.07
C THR A 54 1.88 -4.80 -1.09
N GLN A 55 0.91 -5.61 -1.53
CA GLN A 55 1.06 -6.44 -2.73
C GLN A 55 1.26 -5.58 -3.99
N GLY A 56 0.60 -4.43 -4.09
CA GLY A 56 0.81 -3.45 -5.16
C GLY A 56 2.26 -2.97 -5.24
N VAL A 57 2.91 -2.71 -4.10
CA VAL A 57 4.34 -2.35 -4.04
C VAL A 57 5.20 -3.48 -4.59
N HIS A 58 4.97 -4.73 -4.15
CA HIS A 58 5.72 -5.88 -4.64
C HIS A 58 5.57 -6.08 -6.15
N GLN A 59 4.36 -5.92 -6.68
CA GLN A 59 4.09 -6.00 -8.11
C GLN A 59 4.80 -4.87 -8.87
N ALA A 60 4.71 -3.63 -8.41
CA ALA A 60 5.39 -2.50 -9.06
C ALA A 60 6.91 -2.64 -9.02
N ASN A 61 7.47 -3.14 -7.90
CA ASN A 61 8.90 -3.41 -7.77
C ASN A 61 9.38 -4.49 -8.75
N SER A 62 8.57 -5.53 -8.99
CA SER A 62 8.90 -6.59 -9.96
C SER A 62 8.99 -6.11 -11.42
N GLN A 63 8.43 -4.93 -11.72
CA GLN A 63 8.46 -4.30 -13.05
C GLN A 63 9.68 -3.39 -13.23
N LEU A 64 10.44 -3.09 -12.16
CA LEU A 64 11.66 -2.33 -12.28
C LEU A 64 12.73 -3.16 -13.00
N PRO A 65 13.44 -2.59 -13.99
CA PRO A 65 14.53 -3.31 -14.64
C PRO A 65 15.60 -3.63 -13.58
N TYR A 66 16.11 -4.86 -13.63
CA TYR A 66 17.21 -5.29 -12.78
C TYR A 66 18.40 -4.36 -13.04
N GLN A 67 18.81 -3.60 -12.01
CA GLN A 67 20.01 -2.76 -12.09
C GLN A 67 21.23 -3.67 -11.85
N GLY A 68 21.56 -4.48 -12.85
CA GLY A 68 22.76 -5.31 -12.91
C GLY A 68 23.83 -4.66 -13.77
#